data_AF-J4G785-F1
#
_entry.id   AF-J4G785-F1
#
_cell.length_a   1.000
_cell.length_b   1.000
_cell.length_c   1.000
_cell.angle_alpha   90.00
_cell.angle_beta   90.00
_cell.angle_gamma   90.00
#
_symmetry.space_group_name_H-M   'P 1'
#
loop_
_entity.id
_entity.type
_entity.pdbx_description
1 polymer ?
#
loop_
_entity_poly.entity_id
_entity_poly.type
_entity_poly.pdbx_seq_one_letter_code
_entity_poly.pdbx_strand_id
1 'polypeptide(L)'
;MQTLAAFKPPLAMKQTSVDPARASVKHLLTRAYSLPCSTATHAFNQLVQSTSRFQVALDVLLPILDTPAELTQRILVSYLLYSLYAPHPISINPFQSALHASFVKERDLAMRVASEGGVSENEQLVWVLWKILKGDGSDIGPFSPATLTRSPLPPKLRAANLTLEEGPISERNKFDPFGDDDPSLVSPITTERDQEMQKLSEAMTLLLAARERVLTLSEQRILLPVIPRLTSPSVITSVDLPPLIANNPPLAQPLVVALMSSARTAGQGLELCLDVLRRLPPTLPSIDLLGRLLRDPTTVEDVVTGGKTTIADLVRTEVLGWFIHNCISWLDKAEQDEREGNISDDRFAKGVQNLCRFYNSLIKFSVVDPTSDADSAEMAHFTLRNARFEEANALYRVLVMGKF
;
A
#
# COMPACT_ATOMS: atom_id res chain seq x y z
N MET A 1 -37.84 -52.63 -15.46
CA MET A 1 -37.16 -52.19 -16.69
C MET A 1 -37.25 -50.67 -16.77
N GLN A 2 -36.21 -49.98 -16.33
CA GLN A 2 -36.09 -48.52 -16.44
C GLN A 2 -34.77 -48.20 -17.14
N THR A 3 -34.86 -47.48 -18.25
CA THR A 3 -33.80 -47.19 -19.21
C THR A 3 -32.94 -46.02 -18.73
N LEU A 4 -31.63 -46.26 -18.64
CA LEU A 4 -30.60 -45.25 -18.40
C LEU A 4 -30.42 -44.39 -19.66
N ALA A 5 -30.71 -43.09 -19.55
CA ALA A 5 -30.40 -42.11 -20.57
C ALA A 5 -28.93 -41.69 -20.44
N ALA A 6 -28.11 -42.05 -21.44
CA ALA A 6 -26.70 -41.70 -21.53
C ALA A 6 -26.55 -40.21 -21.88
N PHE A 7 -25.96 -39.45 -20.94
CA PHE A 7 -25.58 -38.05 -21.13
C PHE A 7 -24.30 -37.99 -21.98
N LYS A 8 -24.37 -37.41 -23.17
CA LYS A 8 -23.23 -37.21 -24.08
C LYS A 8 -22.76 -35.76 -23.95
N PRO A 9 -21.53 -35.47 -23.49
CA PRO A 9 -21.05 -34.10 -23.41
C PRO A 9 -20.67 -33.58 -24.82
N PRO A 10 -21.01 -32.32 -25.17
CA PRO A 10 -20.55 -31.73 -26.41
C PRO A 10 -19.11 -31.26 -26.26
N LEU A 11 -18.17 -32.00 -26.87
CA LEU A 11 -16.82 -31.51 -27.16
C LEU A 11 -16.91 -30.52 -28.33
N ALA A 12 -17.33 -29.30 -28.05
CA ALA A 12 -17.18 -28.18 -28.96
C ALA A 12 -15.81 -27.53 -28.69
N MET A 13 -14.82 -27.84 -29.53
CA MET A 13 -13.60 -27.05 -29.63
C MET A 13 -14.00 -25.62 -30.00
N LYS A 14 -14.00 -24.73 -29.01
CA LYS A 14 -14.24 -23.29 -29.19
C LYS A 14 -13.07 -22.74 -30.01
N GLN A 15 -13.29 -22.57 -31.30
CA GLN A 15 -12.37 -21.91 -32.21
C GLN A 15 -12.14 -20.50 -31.65
N THR A 16 -10.94 -20.27 -31.09
CA THR A 16 -10.55 -19.00 -30.47
C THR A 16 -10.60 -17.92 -31.54
N SER A 17 -11.66 -17.10 -31.52
CA SER A 17 -11.71 -15.84 -32.26
C SER A 17 -10.44 -15.06 -31.92
N VAL A 18 -9.64 -14.74 -32.93
CA VAL A 18 -8.43 -13.93 -32.77
C VAL A 18 -8.83 -12.63 -32.09
N ASP A 19 -8.42 -12.46 -30.84
CA ASP A 19 -8.81 -11.31 -30.02
C ASP A 19 -8.26 -10.02 -30.67
N PRO A 20 -9.12 -9.08 -31.10
CA PRO A 20 -8.71 -7.84 -31.76
C PRO A 20 -7.74 -7.01 -30.91
N ALA A 21 -7.76 -7.17 -29.57
CA ALA A 21 -6.81 -6.52 -28.68
C ALA A 21 -5.36 -7.00 -28.94
N ARG A 22 -5.16 -8.31 -29.18
CA ARG A 22 -3.83 -8.87 -29.43
C ARG A 22 -3.21 -8.34 -30.71
N ALA A 23 -4.01 -8.22 -31.78
CA ALA A 23 -3.56 -7.64 -33.05
C ALA A 23 -3.18 -6.15 -32.88
N SER A 24 -3.99 -5.40 -32.14
CA SER A 24 -3.76 -3.99 -31.86
C SER A 24 -2.48 -3.75 -31.06
N VAL A 25 -2.21 -4.60 -30.06
CA VAL A 25 -0.97 -4.53 -29.26
C VAL A 25 0.25 -4.86 -30.11
N LYS A 26 0.20 -5.88 -30.97
CA LYS A 26 1.30 -6.17 -31.91
C LYS A 26 1.59 -4.98 -32.81
N HIS A 27 0.55 -4.32 -33.33
CA HIS A 27 0.69 -3.11 -34.14
C HIS A 27 1.21 -1.90 -33.33
N LEU A 28 0.86 -1.79 -32.04
CA LEU A 28 1.45 -0.78 -31.15
C LEU A 28 2.96 -1.01 -31.02
N LEU A 29 3.39 -2.24 -30.74
CA LEU A 29 4.80 -2.57 -30.51
C LEU A 29 5.69 -2.29 -31.74
N THR A 30 5.16 -2.46 -32.96
CA THR A 30 5.91 -2.14 -34.19
C THR A 30 6.04 -0.65 -34.47
N ARG A 31 5.28 0.22 -33.79
CA ARG A 31 5.32 1.68 -34.00
C ARG A 31 5.86 2.46 -32.81
N ALA A 32 5.66 1.94 -31.60
CA ALA A 32 5.92 2.66 -30.37
C ALA A 32 7.41 2.71 -29.97
N TYR A 33 8.31 2.07 -30.72
CA TYR A 33 9.75 2.10 -30.42
C TYR A 33 10.38 3.50 -30.47
N SER A 34 9.76 4.44 -31.19
CA SER A 34 10.19 5.85 -31.29
C SER A 34 9.49 6.77 -30.31
N LEU A 35 8.48 6.28 -29.59
CA LEU A 35 7.73 7.05 -28.60
C LEU A 35 8.38 6.87 -27.21
N PRO A 36 8.29 7.87 -26.33
CA PRO A 36 8.62 7.67 -24.92
C PRO A 36 7.89 6.47 -24.33
N CYS A 37 8.57 5.68 -23.51
CA CYS A 37 8.04 4.50 -22.86
C CYS A 37 6.73 4.80 -22.09
N SER A 38 6.65 5.94 -21.40
CA SER A 38 5.43 6.39 -20.70
C SER A 38 4.26 6.62 -21.66
N THR A 39 4.50 7.27 -22.79
CA THR A 39 3.49 7.50 -23.85
C THR A 39 3.01 6.17 -24.45
N ALA A 40 3.92 5.23 -24.69
CA ALA A 40 3.57 3.90 -25.18
C ALA A 40 2.73 3.11 -24.16
N THR A 41 3.02 3.22 -22.86
CA THR A 41 2.18 2.66 -21.79
C THR A 41 0.79 3.29 -21.78
N HIS A 42 0.67 4.60 -21.93
CA HIS A 42 -0.64 5.25 -22.01
C HIS A 42 -1.45 4.74 -23.22
N ALA A 43 -0.82 4.61 -24.38
CA ALA A 43 -1.47 4.04 -25.57
C ALA A 43 -1.89 2.57 -25.34
N PHE A 44 -1.05 1.76 -24.71
CA PHE A 44 -1.38 0.38 -24.34
C PHE A 44 -2.60 0.33 -23.42
N ASN A 45 -2.63 1.18 -22.39
CA ASN A 45 -3.73 1.23 -21.42
C ASN A 45 -5.06 1.67 -22.03
N GLN A 46 -5.02 2.49 -23.10
CA GLN A 46 -6.20 2.87 -23.88
C GLN A 46 -6.67 1.76 -24.82
N LEU A 47 -5.74 1.00 -25.41
CA LEU A 47 -6.05 -0.08 -26.34
C LEU A 47 -6.57 -1.35 -25.63
N VAL A 48 -6.10 -1.63 -24.42
CA VAL A 48 -6.41 -2.86 -23.69
C VAL A 48 -7.23 -2.56 -22.45
N GLN A 49 -8.43 -3.13 -22.38
CA GLN A 49 -9.31 -3.06 -21.22
C GLN A 49 -8.61 -3.59 -19.97
N SER A 50 -8.80 -2.92 -18.83
CA SER A 50 -8.12 -3.25 -17.56
C SER A 50 -8.22 -4.73 -17.16
N THR A 51 -9.39 -5.35 -17.38
CA THR A 51 -9.66 -6.76 -17.09
C THR A 51 -8.90 -7.75 -17.97
N SER A 52 -8.46 -7.34 -19.16
CA SER A 52 -7.75 -8.18 -20.13
C SER A 52 -6.24 -7.95 -20.14
N ARG A 53 -5.73 -6.91 -19.46
CA ARG A 53 -4.30 -6.53 -19.52
C ARG A 53 -3.36 -7.64 -19.07
N PHE A 54 -3.70 -8.33 -18.00
CA PHE A 54 -2.89 -9.45 -17.49
C PHE A 54 -2.81 -10.59 -18.51
N GLN A 55 -3.95 -10.98 -19.09
CA GLN A 55 -3.99 -12.04 -20.10
C GLN A 55 -3.22 -11.65 -21.37
N VAL A 56 -3.37 -10.40 -21.84
CA VAL A 56 -2.60 -9.88 -22.98
C VAL A 56 -1.10 -9.85 -22.69
N ALA A 57 -0.72 -9.51 -21.46
CA ALA A 57 0.68 -9.54 -21.04
C ALA A 57 1.26 -10.96 -21.11
N LEU A 58 0.53 -11.98 -20.63
CA LEU A 58 0.94 -13.38 -20.74
C LEU A 58 1.02 -13.88 -22.18
N ASP A 59 0.02 -13.55 -23.02
CA ASP A 59 -0.11 -14.13 -24.35
C ASP A 59 0.73 -13.43 -25.42
N VAL A 60 1.04 -12.14 -25.24
CA VAL A 60 1.66 -11.29 -26.27
C VAL A 60 2.98 -10.70 -25.81
N LEU A 61 3.03 -10.12 -24.61
CA LEU A 61 4.21 -9.39 -24.15
C LEU A 61 5.31 -10.36 -23.68
N LEU A 62 4.97 -11.31 -22.81
CA LEU A 62 5.93 -12.24 -22.22
C LEU A 62 6.69 -13.08 -23.27
N PRO A 63 6.05 -13.64 -24.32
CA PRO A 63 6.78 -14.36 -25.35
C PRO A 63 7.80 -13.51 -26.11
N ILE A 64 7.55 -12.21 -26.28
CA ILE A 64 8.50 -11.29 -26.95
C ILE A 64 9.73 -11.05 -26.07
N LEU A 65 9.56 -11.08 -24.75
CA LEU A 65 10.68 -10.96 -23.81
C LEU A 65 11.59 -12.20 -23.85
N ASP A 66 10.98 -13.40 -23.93
CA ASP A 66 11.69 -14.69 -23.89
C ASP A 66 12.35 -15.10 -25.22
N THR A 67 11.74 -14.69 -26.34
CA THR A 67 12.22 -15.01 -27.70
C THR A 67 13.26 -13.99 -28.20
N PRO A 68 14.13 -14.37 -29.16
CA PRO A 68 15.07 -13.43 -29.78
C PRO A 68 14.31 -12.45 -30.69
N ALA A 69 13.70 -11.44 -30.10
CA ALA A 69 13.05 -10.32 -30.77
C ALA A 69 13.98 -9.10 -30.86
N GLU A 70 13.56 -8.08 -31.62
CA GLU A 70 14.29 -6.82 -31.73
C GLU A 70 14.49 -6.16 -30.36
N LEU A 71 15.71 -5.67 -30.10
CA LEU A 71 16.09 -5.09 -28.80
C LEU A 71 15.15 -3.96 -28.36
N THR A 72 14.74 -3.10 -29.29
CA THR A 72 13.80 -1.99 -29.04
C THR A 72 12.44 -2.51 -28.53
N GLN A 73 11.94 -3.61 -29.09
CA GLN A 73 10.68 -4.23 -28.68
C GLN A 73 10.81 -4.88 -27.31
N ARG A 74 11.93 -5.56 -27.03
CA ARG A 74 12.18 -6.19 -25.72
C ARG A 74 12.28 -5.15 -24.60
N ILE A 75 12.93 -4.01 -24.86
CA ILE A 75 12.96 -2.87 -23.92
C ILE A 75 11.55 -2.35 -23.65
N LEU A 76 10.77 -2.10 -24.71
CA LEU A 76 9.41 -1.60 -24.57
C LEU A 76 8.52 -2.58 -23.80
N VAL A 77 8.59 -3.86 -24.12
CA VAL A 77 7.85 -4.94 -23.44
C VAL A 77 8.21 -5.01 -21.96
N SER A 78 9.51 -4.94 -21.63
CA SER A 78 9.98 -4.93 -20.23
C SER A 78 9.37 -3.78 -19.44
N TYR A 79 9.35 -2.58 -20.04
CA TYR A 79 8.74 -1.40 -19.42
C TYR A 79 7.22 -1.53 -19.30
N LEU A 80 6.53 -2.08 -20.31
CA LEU A 80 5.09 -2.31 -20.26
C LEU A 80 4.73 -3.26 -19.10
N LEU A 81 5.41 -4.39 -18.99
CA LEU A 81 5.21 -5.38 -17.90
C LEU A 81 5.43 -4.77 -16.51
N TYR A 82 6.44 -3.91 -16.37
CA TYR A 82 6.64 -3.10 -15.16
C TYR A 82 5.45 -2.15 -14.90
N SER A 83 5.09 -1.36 -15.90
CA SER A 83 4.13 -0.25 -15.76
C SER A 83 2.69 -0.70 -15.51
N LEU A 84 2.35 -1.97 -15.78
CA LEU A 84 1.05 -2.56 -15.46
C LEU A 84 0.75 -2.54 -13.94
N TYR A 85 1.78 -2.52 -13.10
CA TYR A 85 1.67 -2.55 -11.64
C TYR A 85 2.30 -1.34 -10.94
N ALA A 86 2.81 -0.35 -11.68
CA ALA A 86 3.16 0.94 -11.10
C ALA A 86 1.86 1.64 -10.62
N PRO A 87 1.76 2.17 -9.39
CA PRO A 87 2.81 2.73 -8.52
C PRO A 87 3.33 1.80 -7.41
N HIS A 88 3.05 0.50 -7.46
CA HIS A 88 3.40 -0.40 -6.38
C HIS A 88 4.87 -0.87 -6.45
N PRO A 89 5.48 -1.30 -5.33
CA PRO A 89 6.83 -1.86 -5.33
C PRO A 89 6.98 -3.05 -6.29
N ILE A 90 8.14 -3.18 -6.95
CA ILE A 90 8.38 -4.26 -7.92
C ILE A 90 8.23 -5.66 -7.31
N SER A 91 8.40 -5.80 -5.99
CA SER A 91 8.22 -7.06 -5.25
C SER A 91 6.82 -7.66 -5.31
N ILE A 92 5.80 -6.86 -5.66
CA ILE A 92 4.42 -7.36 -5.82
C ILE A 92 4.01 -7.50 -7.29
N ASN A 93 4.89 -7.16 -8.24
CA ASN A 93 4.59 -7.29 -9.66
C ASN A 93 4.65 -8.79 -10.05
N PRO A 94 3.57 -9.39 -10.57
CA PRO A 94 3.55 -10.82 -10.91
C PRO A 94 4.51 -11.19 -12.04
N PHE A 95 5.03 -10.22 -12.80
CA PHE A 95 6.03 -10.42 -13.84
C PHE A 95 7.47 -10.23 -13.34
N GLN A 96 7.68 -9.93 -12.05
CA GLN A 96 9.02 -9.72 -11.48
C GLN A 96 9.94 -10.91 -11.74
N SER A 97 9.47 -12.14 -11.52
CA SER A 97 10.27 -13.35 -11.71
C SER A 97 10.72 -13.52 -13.16
N ALA A 98 9.86 -13.19 -14.12
CA ALA A 98 10.18 -13.28 -15.54
C ALA A 98 11.14 -12.17 -16.00
N LEU A 99 10.97 -10.95 -15.50
CA LEU A 99 11.92 -9.84 -15.71
C LEU A 99 13.29 -10.18 -15.11
N HIS A 100 13.33 -10.79 -13.92
CA HIS A 100 14.55 -11.25 -13.28
C HIS A 100 15.23 -12.38 -14.06
N ALA A 101 14.48 -13.40 -14.47
CA ALA A 101 15.02 -14.49 -15.29
C ALA A 101 15.61 -13.96 -16.61
N SER A 102 14.93 -13.00 -17.25
CA SER A 102 15.43 -12.32 -18.45
C SER A 102 16.71 -11.53 -18.17
N PHE A 103 16.77 -10.81 -17.04
CA PHE A 103 17.97 -10.06 -16.63
C PHE A 103 19.17 -10.98 -16.48
N VAL A 104 19.04 -12.08 -15.72
CA VAL A 104 20.13 -13.04 -15.49
C VAL A 104 20.60 -13.63 -16.81
N LYS A 105 19.67 -14.12 -17.64
CA LYS A 105 19.97 -14.71 -18.95
C LYS A 105 20.74 -13.75 -19.86
N GLU A 106 20.25 -12.52 -20.02
CA GLU A 106 20.87 -11.53 -20.92
C GLU A 106 22.20 -11.00 -20.36
N ARG A 107 22.32 -10.85 -19.04
CA ARG A 107 23.57 -10.46 -18.40
C ARG A 107 24.64 -11.52 -18.62
N ASP A 108 24.31 -12.80 -18.43
CA ASP A 108 25.27 -13.90 -18.57
C ASP A 108 25.76 -14.02 -20.02
N LEU A 109 24.87 -13.82 -21.00
CA LEU A 109 25.24 -13.73 -22.41
C LEU A 109 26.19 -12.55 -22.67
N ALA A 110 25.87 -11.38 -22.12
CA ALA A 110 26.72 -10.19 -22.28
C ALA A 110 28.10 -10.36 -21.63
N MET A 111 28.18 -11.02 -20.46
CA MET A 111 29.44 -11.31 -19.79
C MET A 111 30.33 -12.26 -20.60
N ARG A 112 29.76 -13.28 -21.27
CA ARG A 112 30.53 -14.17 -22.16
C ARG A 112 31.15 -13.41 -23.32
N VAL A 113 30.37 -12.57 -24.00
CA VAL A 113 30.87 -11.73 -25.09
C VAL A 113 31.96 -10.76 -24.60
N ALA A 114 31.80 -10.19 -23.41
CA ALA A 114 32.81 -9.32 -22.81
C ALA A 114 34.11 -10.07 -22.48
N SER A 115 34.03 -11.33 -22.06
CA SER A 115 35.22 -12.17 -21.79
C SER A 115 36.04 -12.49 -23.04
N GLU A 116 35.41 -12.47 -24.21
CA GLU A 116 36.05 -12.61 -25.52
C GLU A 116 36.60 -11.28 -26.05
N GLY A 117 36.49 -10.19 -25.28
CA GLY A 117 36.91 -8.85 -25.69
C GLY A 117 35.89 -8.09 -26.54
N GLY A 118 34.68 -8.64 -26.72
CA GLY A 118 33.58 -7.99 -27.44
C GLY A 118 32.74 -7.05 -26.58
N VAL A 119 31.79 -6.37 -27.22
CA VAL A 119 30.70 -5.62 -26.55
C VAL A 119 29.38 -6.24 -26.99
N SER A 120 28.54 -6.63 -26.04
CA SER A 120 27.25 -7.24 -26.36
C SER A 120 26.26 -6.19 -26.85
N GLU A 121 25.48 -6.52 -27.88
CA GLU A 121 24.40 -5.67 -28.37
C GLU A 121 23.23 -5.57 -27.37
N ASN A 122 23.17 -6.47 -26.38
CA ASN A 122 22.07 -6.53 -25.41
C ASN A 122 22.33 -5.77 -24.11
N GLU A 123 23.47 -5.06 -23.97
CA GLU A 123 23.81 -4.36 -22.72
C GLU A 123 22.72 -3.34 -22.30
N GLN A 124 22.09 -2.68 -23.27
CA GLN A 124 21.01 -1.72 -23.03
C GLN A 124 19.77 -2.37 -22.43
N LEU A 125 19.41 -3.59 -22.86
CA LEU A 125 18.30 -4.33 -22.27
C LEU A 125 18.63 -4.78 -20.84
N VAL A 126 19.85 -5.24 -20.59
CA VAL A 126 20.31 -5.62 -19.25
C VAL A 126 20.21 -4.43 -18.29
N TRP A 127 20.63 -3.24 -18.74
CA TRP A 127 20.52 -2.00 -17.95
C TRP A 127 19.06 -1.62 -17.65
N VAL A 128 18.17 -1.69 -18.64
CA VAL A 128 16.73 -1.42 -18.47
C VAL A 128 16.12 -2.37 -17.44
N LEU A 129 16.37 -3.67 -17.57
CA LEU A 129 15.85 -4.69 -16.64
C LEU A 129 16.39 -4.47 -15.22
N TRP A 130 17.68 -4.15 -15.08
CA TRP A 130 18.29 -3.83 -13.79
C TRP A 130 17.63 -2.61 -13.14
N LYS A 131 17.40 -1.52 -13.89
CA LYS A 131 16.71 -0.32 -13.40
C LYS A 131 15.29 -0.63 -12.92
N ILE A 132 14.53 -1.40 -13.69
CA ILE A 132 13.18 -1.84 -13.30
C ILE A 132 13.22 -2.66 -12.01
N LEU A 133 14.12 -3.64 -11.93
CA LEU A 133 14.23 -4.56 -10.79
C LEU A 133 14.77 -3.89 -9.51
N LYS A 134 15.52 -2.80 -9.64
CA LYS A 134 15.92 -1.94 -8.51
C LYS A 134 14.83 -1.00 -8.01
N GLY A 135 13.69 -0.91 -8.72
CA GLY A 135 12.58 0.00 -8.37
C GLY A 135 12.65 1.37 -9.05
N ASP A 136 13.70 1.63 -9.83
CA ASP A 136 13.91 2.89 -10.56
C ASP A 136 13.27 2.87 -11.96
N GLY A 137 12.24 2.06 -12.18
CA GLY A 137 11.62 1.89 -13.49
C GLY A 137 11.02 3.19 -14.04
N SER A 138 10.61 4.13 -13.18
CA SER A 138 10.08 5.44 -13.58
C SER A 138 11.07 6.30 -14.37
N ASP A 139 12.38 6.14 -14.14
CA ASP A 139 13.43 6.89 -14.82
C ASP A 139 13.45 6.60 -16.34
N ILE A 140 12.92 5.45 -16.74
CA ILE A 140 12.92 4.98 -18.12
C ILE A 140 11.78 5.63 -18.93
N GLY A 141 10.71 6.04 -18.26
CA GLY A 141 9.47 6.54 -18.88
C GLY A 141 9.67 7.65 -19.93
N PRO A 142 10.49 8.68 -19.69
CA PRO A 142 10.72 9.78 -20.63
C PRO A 142 11.47 9.41 -21.91
N PHE A 143 12.16 8.26 -21.95
CA PHE A 143 13.01 7.88 -23.06
C PHE A 143 12.29 6.92 -24.01
N SER A 144 12.60 7.00 -25.32
CA SER A 144 12.10 6.02 -26.28
C SER A 144 12.99 4.78 -26.30
N PRO A 145 12.42 3.58 -26.57
CA PRO A 145 13.22 2.37 -26.73
C PRO A 145 14.35 2.53 -27.76
N ALA A 146 14.10 3.20 -28.89
CA ALA A 146 15.12 3.46 -29.92
C ALA A 146 16.23 4.42 -29.45
N THR A 147 15.92 5.37 -28.57
CA THR A 147 16.94 6.22 -27.95
C THR A 147 17.79 5.40 -26.97
N LEU A 148 17.15 4.54 -26.18
CA LEU A 148 17.84 3.69 -25.20
C LEU A 148 18.79 2.71 -25.86
N THR A 149 18.40 2.06 -26.97
CA THR A 149 19.28 1.12 -27.70
C THR A 149 20.52 1.78 -28.30
N ARG A 150 20.42 3.07 -28.68
CA ARG A 150 21.53 3.81 -29.29
C ARG A 150 22.42 4.52 -28.29
N SER A 151 21.96 4.68 -27.05
CA SER A 151 22.72 5.37 -26.02
C SER A 151 23.90 4.50 -25.58
N PRO A 152 25.15 4.97 -25.70
CA PRO A 152 26.30 4.24 -25.18
C PRO A 152 26.20 4.19 -23.65
N LEU A 153 26.39 3.00 -23.07
CA LEU A 153 26.40 2.86 -21.62
C LEU A 153 27.78 3.24 -21.06
N PRO A 154 27.85 4.07 -20.01
CA PRO A 154 29.07 4.28 -19.25
C PRO A 154 29.67 2.94 -18.79
N PRO A 155 31.01 2.81 -18.68
CA PRO A 155 31.66 1.56 -18.26
C PRO A 155 31.09 0.95 -16.96
N LYS A 156 30.69 1.80 -16.00
CA LYS A 156 30.07 1.38 -14.72
C LYS A 156 28.69 0.76 -14.87
N LEU A 157 27.99 1.02 -15.96
CA LEU A 157 26.64 0.53 -16.24
C LEU A 157 26.63 -0.64 -17.23
N ARG A 158 27.80 -1.18 -17.59
CA ARG A 158 27.89 -2.39 -18.41
C ARG A 158 27.38 -3.60 -17.66
N ALA A 159 26.85 -4.57 -18.40
CA ALA A 159 26.24 -5.80 -17.85
C ALA A 159 27.12 -6.51 -16.80
N ALA A 160 28.44 -6.56 -17.00
CA ALA A 160 29.39 -7.18 -16.05
C ALA A 160 29.43 -6.50 -14.67
N ASN A 161 29.05 -5.23 -14.58
CA ASN A 161 29.06 -4.45 -13.33
C ASN A 161 27.67 -4.35 -12.70
N LEU A 162 26.62 -4.87 -13.36
CA LEU A 162 25.26 -4.81 -12.87
C LEU A 162 24.94 -6.05 -12.05
N THR A 163 24.88 -5.87 -10.74
CA THR A 163 24.39 -6.87 -9.79
C THR A 163 23.03 -6.41 -9.26
N LEU A 164 22.10 -7.35 -9.18
CA LEU A 164 20.95 -7.21 -8.31
C LEU A 164 21.44 -7.69 -6.96
N GLU A 165 21.53 -6.79 -5.99
CA GLU A 165 21.58 -7.22 -4.60
C GLU A 165 20.28 -8.00 -4.39
N GLU A 166 20.41 -9.32 -4.32
CA GLU A 166 19.40 -10.15 -3.68
C GLU A 166 19.28 -9.56 -2.28
N GLY A 167 18.26 -8.73 -2.08
CA GLY A 167 18.08 -8.02 -0.82
C GLY A 167 18.24 -9.02 0.32
N PRO A 168 18.96 -8.67 1.39
CA PRO A 168 19.43 -9.63 2.37
C PRO A 168 18.24 -10.46 2.84
N ILE A 169 18.19 -11.71 2.38
CA ILE A 169 17.27 -12.71 2.91
C ILE A 169 17.82 -13.02 4.30
N SER A 170 17.53 -12.12 5.25
CA SER A 170 17.90 -12.24 6.65
C SER A 170 19.31 -12.78 6.88
N GLU A 171 20.31 -11.91 6.85
CA GLU A 171 21.48 -12.04 7.72
C GLU A 171 21.07 -11.89 9.19
N ARG A 172 20.18 -12.76 9.67
CA ARG A 172 20.05 -13.03 11.10
C ARG A 172 20.86 -14.28 11.39
N ASN A 173 22.06 -14.01 11.90
CA ASN A 173 22.91 -14.88 12.69
C ASN A 173 23.63 -16.02 11.96
N LYS A 174 24.83 -15.72 11.47
CA LYS A 174 26.05 -16.44 11.89
C LYS A 174 27.29 -15.69 11.39
N PHE A 175 27.81 -14.80 12.24
CA PHE A 175 29.23 -14.46 12.17
C PHE A 175 29.97 -15.63 12.83
N ASP A 176 30.39 -16.59 12.03
CA ASP A 176 31.36 -17.60 12.42
C ASP A 176 32.69 -17.27 11.72
N PRO A 177 33.65 -16.62 12.40
CA PRO A 177 34.89 -16.16 11.78
C PRO A 177 35.86 -17.31 11.42
N PHE A 178 35.44 -18.58 11.57
CA PHE A 178 36.26 -19.76 11.25
C PHE A 178 35.51 -20.87 10.47
N GLY A 179 34.37 -20.56 9.85
CA GLY A 179 33.63 -21.55 9.05
C GLY A 179 34.20 -21.72 7.65
N ASP A 180 34.79 -22.89 7.37
CA ASP A 180 35.18 -23.32 6.03
C ASP A 180 34.03 -23.17 5.02
N ASP A 181 34.32 -22.53 3.88
CA ASP A 181 33.41 -22.35 2.74
C ASP A 181 32.99 -23.71 2.14
N ASP A 182 31.84 -24.24 2.56
CA ASP A 182 31.16 -25.35 1.90
C ASP A 182 30.09 -24.83 0.91
N PRO A 183 30.27 -24.99 -0.42
CA PRO A 183 29.33 -24.50 -1.44
C PRO A 183 28.00 -25.28 -1.54
N SER A 184 27.60 -25.99 -0.47
CA SER A 184 26.43 -26.89 -0.45
C SER A 184 25.16 -26.29 0.18
N LEU A 185 25.18 -25.07 0.72
CA LEU A 185 24.05 -24.48 1.45
C LEU A 185 23.04 -23.71 0.56
N VAL A 186 22.55 -24.36 -0.50
CA VAL A 186 21.22 -24.03 -1.03
C VAL A 186 20.22 -24.54 0.02
N SER A 187 19.84 -23.69 0.97
CA SER A 187 18.83 -24.04 1.97
C SER A 187 17.56 -24.48 1.22
N PRO A 188 17.16 -25.76 1.31
CA PRO A 188 16.00 -26.25 0.57
C PRO A 188 14.79 -25.43 0.99
N ILE A 189 13.99 -25.02 0.00
CA ILE A 189 12.69 -24.38 0.20
C ILE A 189 11.85 -25.34 1.05
N THR A 190 11.77 -25.05 2.35
CA THR A 190 11.00 -25.85 3.30
C THR A 190 9.52 -25.51 3.12
N THR A 191 8.67 -26.54 3.10
CA THR A 191 7.20 -26.41 3.04
C THR A 191 6.62 -25.44 4.07
N GLU A 192 7.29 -25.23 5.20
CA GLU A 192 6.91 -24.26 6.23
C GLU A 192 6.98 -22.79 5.75
N ARG A 193 8.02 -22.42 4.99
CA ARG A 193 8.15 -21.05 4.44
C ARG A 193 7.07 -20.76 3.42
N ASP A 194 6.73 -21.74 2.57
CA ASP A 194 5.66 -21.59 1.59
C ASP A 194 4.31 -21.39 2.28
N GLN A 195 4.04 -22.11 3.37
CA GLN A 195 2.84 -21.92 4.18
C GLN A 195 2.79 -20.54 4.85
N GLU A 196 3.92 -20.04 5.37
CA GLU A 196 3.99 -18.69 5.93
C GLU A 196 3.76 -17.61 4.87
N MET A 197 4.37 -17.76 3.70
CA MET A 197 4.21 -16.81 2.59
C MET A 197 2.77 -16.82 2.07
N GLN A 198 2.13 -17.99 2.01
CA GLN A 198 0.73 -18.12 1.67
C GLN A 198 -0.18 -17.42 2.70
N LYS A 199 0.06 -17.62 4.00
CA LYS A 199 -0.67 -16.92 5.07
C LYS A 199 -0.49 -15.41 5.00
N LEU A 200 0.71 -14.92 4.68
CA LEU A 200 0.99 -13.49 4.53
C LEU A 200 0.24 -12.91 3.32
N SER A 201 0.23 -13.62 2.19
CA SER A 201 -0.49 -13.23 0.98
C SER A 201 -2.01 -13.20 1.19
N GLU A 202 -2.55 -14.19 1.89
CA GLU A 202 -3.97 -14.22 2.29
C GLU A 202 -4.31 -13.04 3.21
N ALA A 203 -3.49 -12.79 4.24
CA ALA A 203 -3.67 -11.66 5.15
C ALA A 203 -3.60 -10.32 4.41
N MET A 204 -2.69 -10.17 3.44
CA MET A 204 -2.60 -8.96 2.62
C MET A 204 -3.87 -8.76 1.77
N THR A 205 -4.41 -9.83 1.19
CA THR A 205 -5.67 -9.80 0.45
C THR A 205 -6.84 -9.38 1.35
N LEU A 206 -6.90 -9.93 2.58
CA LEU A 206 -7.91 -9.56 3.57
C LEU A 206 -7.78 -8.10 4.02
N LEU A 207 -6.55 -7.59 4.19
CA LEU A 207 -6.31 -6.19 4.56
C LEU A 207 -6.79 -5.23 3.47
N LEU A 208 -6.59 -5.58 2.20
CA LEU A 208 -7.13 -4.80 1.07
C LEU A 208 -8.66 -4.87 1.03
N ALA A 209 -9.25 -6.05 1.24
CA ALA A 209 -10.70 -6.21 1.31
C ALA A 209 -11.33 -5.42 2.48
N ALA A 210 -10.63 -5.30 3.61
CA ALA A 210 -11.07 -4.53 4.78
C ALA A 210 -11.25 -3.02 4.48
N ARG A 211 -10.62 -2.51 3.43
CA ARG A 211 -10.81 -1.12 2.98
C ARG A 211 -12.20 -0.92 2.40
N GLU A 212 -12.75 -1.91 1.72
CA GLU A 212 -14.01 -1.78 0.98
C GLU A 212 -15.21 -2.31 1.75
N ARG A 213 -14.99 -3.26 2.67
CA ARG A 213 -16.06 -3.91 3.43
C ARG A 213 -15.68 -4.25 4.86
N VAL A 214 -16.70 -4.56 5.65
CA VAL A 214 -16.54 -5.17 6.97
C VAL A 214 -16.02 -6.60 6.80
N LEU A 215 -14.97 -6.95 7.52
CA LEU A 215 -14.45 -8.30 7.62
C LEU A 215 -15.24 -9.12 8.63
N THR A 216 -15.44 -10.40 8.33
CA THR A 216 -16.00 -11.38 9.25
C THR A 216 -15.06 -11.64 10.43
N LEU A 217 -15.57 -12.16 11.55
CA LEU A 217 -14.76 -12.46 12.74
C LEU A 217 -13.64 -13.47 12.45
N SER A 218 -13.86 -14.44 11.56
CA SER A 218 -12.83 -15.38 11.13
C SER A 218 -11.70 -14.69 10.37
N GLU A 219 -12.03 -13.79 9.44
CA GLU A 219 -11.05 -13.01 8.68
C GLU A 219 -10.24 -12.09 9.62
N GLN A 220 -10.90 -11.43 10.57
CA GLN A 220 -10.23 -10.60 11.57
C GLN A 220 -9.25 -11.41 12.44
N ARG A 221 -9.59 -12.64 12.82
CA ARG A 221 -8.70 -13.53 13.58
C ARG A 221 -7.47 -13.98 12.79
N ILE A 222 -7.60 -14.14 11.47
CA ILE A 222 -6.46 -14.44 10.58
C ILE A 222 -5.56 -13.21 10.47
N LEU A 223 -6.13 -12.02 10.34
CA LEU A 223 -5.40 -10.79 10.07
C LEU A 223 -4.63 -10.27 11.30
N LEU A 224 -5.25 -10.26 12.50
CA LEU A 224 -4.70 -9.64 13.71
C LEU A 224 -3.25 -10.03 14.04
N PRO A 225 -2.85 -11.32 14.04
CA PRO A 225 -1.48 -11.73 14.37
C PRO A 225 -0.45 -11.31 13.30
N VAL A 226 -0.90 -11.04 12.07
CA VAL A 226 -0.03 -10.77 10.92
C VAL A 226 0.16 -9.28 10.70
N ILE A 227 -0.68 -8.42 11.30
CA ILE A 227 -0.64 -6.95 11.16
C ILE A 227 0.78 -6.36 11.30
N PRO A 228 1.58 -6.68 12.35
CA PRO A 228 2.92 -6.10 12.49
C PRO A 228 3.82 -6.38 11.28
N ARG A 229 3.72 -7.58 10.69
CA ARG A 229 4.48 -7.97 9.50
C ARG A 229 4.00 -7.23 8.24
N LEU A 230 2.70 -6.95 8.13
CA LEU A 230 2.11 -6.23 6.97
C LEU A 230 2.44 -4.73 6.96
N THR A 231 2.92 -4.19 8.08
CA THR A 231 3.33 -2.78 8.19
C THR A 231 4.80 -2.53 7.87
N SER A 232 5.58 -3.59 7.57
CA SER A 232 7.02 -3.52 7.26
C SER A 232 7.35 -4.38 6.03
N PRO A 233 7.27 -3.85 4.78
CA PRO A 233 6.99 -2.47 4.38
C PRO A 233 5.50 -2.10 4.45
N SER A 234 5.19 -0.81 4.56
CA SER A 234 3.78 -0.37 4.64
C SER A 234 3.06 -0.61 3.32
N VAL A 235 2.13 -1.57 3.31
CA VAL A 235 1.19 -1.78 2.21
C VAL A 235 0.09 -0.71 2.20
N ILE A 236 -0.17 -0.11 3.37
CA ILE A 236 -1.27 0.83 3.59
C ILE A 236 -0.80 2.26 3.38
N THR A 237 -1.61 3.03 2.66
CA THR A 237 -1.43 4.47 2.46
C THR A 237 -2.37 5.28 3.35
N SER A 238 -2.14 6.59 3.44
CA SER A 238 -3.02 7.51 4.20
C SER A 238 -4.48 7.50 3.71
N VAL A 239 -4.71 7.20 2.43
CA VAL A 239 -6.06 7.13 1.83
C VAL A 239 -6.85 5.92 2.33
N ASP A 240 -6.14 4.88 2.79
CA ASP A 240 -6.73 3.58 3.11
C ASP A 240 -7.19 3.50 4.57
N LEU A 241 -6.58 4.30 5.44
CA LEU A 241 -6.85 4.31 6.87
C LEU A 241 -8.29 4.73 7.23
N PRO A 242 -8.86 5.84 6.72
CA PRO A 242 -10.23 6.23 7.08
C PRO A 242 -11.28 5.15 6.84
N PRO A 243 -11.37 4.50 5.65
CA PRO A 243 -12.36 3.45 5.44
C PRO A 243 -12.04 2.18 6.24
N LEU A 244 -10.76 1.85 6.50
CA LEU A 244 -10.39 0.76 7.40
C LEU A 244 -10.92 0.99 8.83
N ILE A 245 -10.77 2.20 9.35
CA ILE A 245 -11.26 2.60 10.68
C ILE A 245 -12.79 2.54 10.73
N ALA A 246 -13.45 3.07 9.70
CA ALA A 246 -14.91 3.10 9.64
C ALA A 246 -15.53 1.69 9.52
N ASN A 247 -14.98 0.84 8.65
CA ASN A 247 -15.53 -0.48 8.36
C ASN A 247 -15.11 -1.54 9.38
N ASN A 248 -13.89 -1.43 9.94
CA ASN A 248 -13.31 -2.46 10.81
C ASN A 248 -12.71 -1.89 12.10
N PRO A 249 -13.52 -1.28 12.99
CA PRO A 249 -13.02 -0.64 14.23
C PRO A 249 -12.13 -1.54 15.12
N PRO A 250 -12.38 -2.86 15.26
CA PRO A 250 -11.51 -3.74 16.04
C PRO A 250 -10.07 -3.86 15.51
N LEU A 251 -9.86 -3.66 14.21
CA LEU A 251 -8.54 -3.72 13.57
C LEU A 251 -7.79 -2.40 13.61
N ALA A 252 -8.51 -1.29 13.79
CA ALA A 252 -7.97 0.06 13.67
C ALA A 252 -6.81 0.33 14.65
N GLN A 253 -6.99 0.01 15.94
CA GLN A 253 -5.95 0.27 16.95
C GLN A 253 -4.68 -0.58 16.69
N PRO A 254 -4.74 -1.92 16.59
CA PRO A 254 -3.53 -2.72 16.31
C PRO A 254 -2.81 -2.28 15.04
N LEU A 255 -3.55 -1.87 14.02
CA LEU A 255 -3.00 -1.42 12.76
C LEU A 255 -2.25 -0.09 12.89
N VAL A 256 -2.89 0.92 13.50
CA VAL A 256 -2.28 2.24 13.72
C VAL A 256 -1.04 2.10 14.62
N VAL A 257 -1.13 1.32 15.69
CA VAL A 257 0.01 1.05 16.59
C VAL A 257 1.17 0.40 15.84
N ALA A 258 0.88 -0.59 14.98
CA ALA A 258 1.91 -1.27 14.17
C ALA A 258 2.54 -0.33 13.13
N LEU A 259 1.76 0.53 12.47
CA LEU A 259 2.24 1.54 11.53
C LEU A 259 3.15 2.57 12.21
N MET A 260 2.73 3.09 13.37
CA MET A 260 3.52 4.06 14.14
C MET A 260 4.81 3.43 14.68
N SER A 261 4.76 2.17 15.11
CA SER A 261 5.94 1.44 15.60
C SER A 261 6.93 1.09 14.48
N SER A 262 6.44 0.81 13.28
CA SER A 262 7.26 0.43 12.11
C SER A 262 7.86 1.64 11.38
N ALA A 263 7.37 2.86 11.61
CA ALA A 263 7.76 4.06 10.87
C ALA A 263 9.25 4.46 11.01
N ARG A 264 10.01 3.82 11.92
CA ARG A 264 11.44 4.07 12.17
C ARG A 264 12.30 4.01 10.91
N THR A 265 12.00 3.08 10.00
CA THR A 265 12.84 2.83 8.82
C THR A 265 12.56 3.77 7.65
N ALA A 266 11.41 4.44 7.64
CA ALA A 266 10.93 5.19 6.49
C ALA A 266 10.72 6.69 6.73
N GLY A 267 10.70 7.17 7.98
CA GLY A 267 10.54 8.58 8.37
C GLY A 267 9.15 9.19 8.06
N GLN A 268 8.64 9.00 6.84
CA GLN A 268 7.41 9.57 6.31
C GLN A 268 6.13 8.87 6.83
N GLY A 269 6.24 7.62 7.30
CA GLY A 269 5.07 6.82 7.68
C GLY A 269 4.32 7.36 8.91
N LEU A 270 5.05 7.95 9.87
CA LEU A 270 4.47 8.44 11.11
C LEU A 270 3.59 9.67 10.87
N GLU A 271 4.12 10.67 10.17
CA GLU A 271 3.42 11.92 9.87
C GLU A 271 2.12 11.67 9.10
N LEU A 272 2.17 10.79 8.09
CA LEU A 272 0.99 10.41 7.30
C LEU A 272 -0.11 9.79 8.16
N CYS A 273 0.26 8.97 9.16
CA CYS A 273 -0.71 8.36 10.06
C CYS A 273 -1.34 9.40 10.99
N LEU A 274 -0.51 10.27 11.60
CA LEU A 274 -0.98 11.35 12.47
C LEU A 274 -1.90 12.32 11.71
N ASP A 275 -1.56 12.67 10.48
CA ASP A 275 -2.37 13.55 9.63
C ASP A 275 -3.76 12.97 9.32
N VAL A 276 -3.84 11.65 9.12
CA VAL A 276 -5.14 10.97 8.95
C VAL A 276 -5.94 11.07 10.24
N LEU A 277 -5.35 10.74 11.40
CA LEU A 277 -6.05 10.78 12.68
C LEU A 277 -6.59 12.19 12.99
N ARG A 278 -5.83 13.24 12.66
CA ARG A 278 -6.26 14.65 12.82
C ARG A 278 -7.53 14.95 12.02
N ARG A 279 -7.74 14.32 10.87
CA ARG A 279 -8.82 14.63 9.91
C ARG A 279 -10.04 13.71 10.00
N LEU A 280 -10.05 12.75 10.93
CA LEU A 280 -11.17 11.82 11.08
C LEU A 280 -12.46 12.55 11.48
N PRO A 281 -13.63 12.14 10.95
CA PRO A 281 -14.92 12.71 11.35
C PRO A 281 -15.32 12.23 12.76
N PRO A 282 -16.26 12.93 13.44
CA PRO A 282 -16.78 12.56 14.77
C PRO A 282 -17.74 11.36 14.73
N THR A 283 -17.32 10.27 14.11
CA THR A 283 -18.02 8.99 14.10
C THR A 283 -17.60 8.15 15.31
N LEU A 284 -18.47 7.24 15.74
CA LEU A 284 -18.19 6.36 16.87
C LEU A 284 -16.88 5.56 16.69
N PRO A 285 -16.58 4.95 15.52
CA PRO A 285 -15.29 4.28 15.30
C PRO A 285 -14.06 5.18 15.49
N SER A 286 -14.10 6.42 15.00
CA SER A 286 -12.99 7.36 15.09
C SER A 286 -12.73 7.77 16.54
N ILE A 287 -13.80 8.05 17.28
CA ILE A 287 -13.74 8.43 18.69
C ILE A 287 -13.27 7.26 19.56
N ASP A 288 -13.77 6.05 19.31
CA ASP A 288 -13.34 4.85 20.03
C ASP A 288 -11.85 4.56 19.78
N LEU A 289 -11.39 4.72 18.54
CA LEU A 289 -9.97 4.59 18.19
C LEU A 289 -9.12 5.61 18.96
N LEU A 290 -9.45 6.90 18.88
CA LEU A 290 -8.72 7.97 19.57
C LEU A 290 -8.70 7.75 21.08
N GLY A 291 -9.84 7.37 21.66
CA GLY A 291 -9.94 7.05 23.09
C GLY A 291 -9.10 5.84 23.50
N ARG A 292 -8.87 4.86 22.63
CA ARG A 292 -7.95 3.74 22.88
C ARG A 292 -6.49 4.16 22.73
N LEU A 293 -6.16 4.92 21.68
CA LEU A 293 -4.80 5.39 21.43
C LEU A 293 -4.29 6.33 22.53
N LEU A 294 -5.14 7.20 23.09
CA LEU A 294 -4.82 8.06 24.23
C LEU A 294 -4.47 7.31 25.52
N ARG A 295 -4.72 5.99 25.56
CA ARG A 295 -4.40 5.10 26.69
C ARG A 295 -3.34 4.06 26.34
N ASP A 296 -2.80 4.10 25.13
CA ASP A 296 -1.87 3.09 24.63
C ASP A 296 -0.44 3.37 25.14
N PRO A 297 0.13 2.51 26.00
CA PRO A 297 1.44 2.74 26.61
C PRO A 297 2.61 2.30 25.72
N THR A 298 2.34 1.85 24.47
CA THR A 298 3.38 1.37 23.58
C THR A 298 4.39 2.48 23.32
N THR A 299 5.67 2.18 23.58
CA THR A 299 6.76 3.15 23.41
C THR A 299 7.17 3.26 21.95
N VAL A 300 7.25 4.48 21.45
CA VAL A 300 7.73 4.83 20.11
C VAL A 300 8.91 5.78 20.26
N GLU A 301 9.88 5.72 19.33
CA GLU A 301 10.97 6.69 19.29
C GLU A 301 10.48 7.96 18.63
N ASP A 302 10.67 9.09 19.32
CA ASP A 302 10.38 10.41 18.77
C ASP A 302 11.45 10.77 17.71
N VAL A 303 10.99 11.04 16.49
CA VAL A 303 11.86 11.36 15.35
C VAL A 303 12.61 12.67 15.58
N VAL A 304 12.02 13.64 16.31
CA VAL A 304 12.60 14.97 16.51
C VAL A 304 13.66 14.95 17.61
N THR A 305 13.35 14.32 18.74
CA THR A 305 14.24 14.33 19.92
C THR A 305 15.14 13.10 20.01
N GLY A 306 14.84 12.02 19.30
CA GLY A 306 15.46 10.71 19.48
C GLY A 306 15.08 10.04 20.81
N GLY A 307 14.22 10.67 21.62
CA GLY A 307 13.76 10.15 22.90
C GLY A 307 12.72 9.03 22.75
N LYS A 308 12.41 8.36 23.86
CA LYS A 308 11.26 7.43 23.92
C LYS A 308 10.03 8.20 24.37
N THR A 309 8.99 8.18 23.57
CA THR A 309 7.65 8.67 23.91
C THR A 309 6.65 7.51 23.90
N THR A 310 5.43 7.70 24.37
CA THR A 310 4.35 6.72 24.22
C THR A 310 3.40 7.14 23.10
N ILE A 311 2.68 6.18 22.50
CA ILE A 311 1.61 6.50 21.53
C ILE A 311 0.56 7.42 22.19
N ALA A 312 0.21 7.17 23.44
CA ALA A 312 -0.70 8.04 24.20
C ALA A 312 -0.22 9.49 24.26
N ASP A 313 1.05 9.72 24.60
CA ASP A 313 1.61 11.07 24.71
C ASP A 313 1.70 11.75 23.35
N LEU A 314 2.11 11.01 22.31
CA LEU A 314 2.17 11.51 20.94
C LEU A 314 0.79 11.90 20.42
N VAL A 315 -0.23 11.06 20.61
CA VAL A 315 -1.61 11.36 20.19
C VAL A 315 -2.19 12.53 20.99
N ARG A 316 -1.88 12.63 22.28
CA ARG A 316 -2.33 13.74 23.12
C ARG A 316 -1.75 15.09 22.64
N THR A 317 -0.46 15.12 22.32
CA THR A 317 0.26 16.34 21.95
C THR A 317 0.03 16.74 20.49
N GLU A 318 0.05 15.79 19.56
CA GLU A 318 0.07 16.08 18.11
C GLU A 318 -1.30 15.95 17.43
N VAL A 319 -2.25 15.21 18.01
CA VAL A 319 -3.49 14.82 17.31
C VAL A 319 -4.73 15.39 17.99
N LEU A 320 -4.83 15.32 19.32
CA LEU A 320 -6.09 15.55 20.03
C LEU A 320 -6.73 16.90 19.73
N GLY A 321 -5.98 18.00 19.85
CA GLY A 321 -6.49 19.35 19.60
C GLY A 321 -6.97 19.53 18.14
N TRP A 322 -6.16 19.10 17.18
CA TRP A 322 -6.51 19.15 15.75
C TRP A 322 -7.72 18.29 15.40
N PHE A 323 -7.84 17.11 16.01
CA PHE A 323 -8.98 16.22 15.84
C PHE A 323 -10.26 16.87 16.37
N ILE A 324 -10.22 17.46 17.57
CA ILE A 324 -11.38 18.18 18.15
C ILE A 324 -11.79 19.35 17.26
N HIS A 325 -10.82 20.17 16.82
CA HIS A 325 -11.08 21.28 15.91
C HIS A 325 -11.75 20.82 14.61
N ASN A 326 -11.24 19.75 13.99
CA ASN A 326 -11.82 19.18 12.78
C ASN A 326 -13.21 18.57 13.02
N CYS A 327 -13.47 17.98 14.19
CA CYS A 327 -14.80 17.52 14.56
C CYS A 327 -15.81 18.68 14.64
N ILE A 328 -15.44 19.79 15.27
CA ILE A 328 -16.29 20.99 15.35
C ILE A 328 -16.54 21.57 13.96
N SER A 329 -15.48 21.73 13.14
CA SER A 329 -15.61 22.22 11.76
C SER A 329 -16.48 21.31 10.89
N TRP A 330 -16.38 19.99 11.07
CA TRP A 330 -17.23 19.02 10.39
C TRP A 330 -18.70 19.16 10.81
N LEU A 331 -18.96 19.34 12.12
CA LEU A 331 -20.31 19.53 12.65
C LEU A 331 -20.94 20.84 12.17
N ASP A 332 -20.17 21.92 12.09
CA ASP A 332 -20.65 23.20 11.55
C ASP A 332 -21.11 23.06 10.10
N LYS A 333 -20.35 22.34 9.27
CA LYS A 333 -20.73 22.03 7.89
C LYS A 333 -21.96 21.13 7.83
N ALA A 334 -22.02 20.11 8.68
CA ALA A 334 -23.16 19.20 8.74
C ALA A 334 -24.46 19.91 9.15
N GLU A 335 -24.41 20.84 10.11
CA GLU A 335 -25.54 21.68 10.53
C GLU A 335 -25.99 22.61 9.39
N GLN A 336 -25.03 23.20 8.67
CA GLN A 336 -25.33 24.07 7.54
C GLN A 336 -25.99 23.30 6.39
N ASP A 337 -25.47 22.14 6.02
CA ASP A 337 -26.05 21.27 5.00
C ASP A 337 -27.48 20.81 5.35
N GLU A 338 -27.75 20.51 6.64
CA GLU A 338 -29.08 20.16 7.14
C GLU A 338 -30.04 21.36 7.04
N ARG A 339 -29.57 22.56 7.42
CA ARG A 339 -30.35 23.81 7.33
C ARG A 339 -30.68 24.20 5.90
N GLU A 340 -29.78 23.93 4.96
CA GLU A 340 -30.00 24.14 3.52
C GLU A 340 -30.87 23.04 2.88
N GLY A 341 -31.16 21.95 3.60
CA GLY A 341 -31.93 20.83 3.08
C GLY A 341 -31.16 19.97 2.07
N ASN A 342 -29.83 20.11 2.00
CA ASN A 342 -28.98 19.29 1.13
C ASN A 342 -28.98 17.83 1.58
N ILE A 343 -29.14 17.60 2.89
CA ILE A 343 -29.06 16.27 3.52
C ILE A 343 -30.14 16.18 4.61
N SER A 344 -30.83 15.03 4.66
CA SER A 344 -31.96 14.76 5.58
C SER A 344 -31.63 13.71 6.66
N ASP A 345 -30.35 13.44 6.94
CA ASP A 345 -29.92 12.43 7.92
C ASP A 345 -29.43 13.07 9.21
N ASP A 346 -29.54 12.35 10.33
CA ASP A 346 -29.25 12.77 11.71
C ASP A 346 -27.73 12.85 12.00
N ARG A 347 -26.89 12.99 10.99
CA ARG A 347 -25.43 12.91 11.13
C ARG A 347 -24.87 14.04 12.00
N PHE A 348 -25.51 15.21 12.00
CA PHE A 348 -25.15 16.32 12.88
C PHE A 348 -25.46 15.97 14.35
N ALA A 349 -26.71 15.58 14.65
CA ALA A 349 -27.13 15.19 15.99
C ALA A 349 -26.30 14.03 16.56
N LYS A 350 -26.08 12.97 15.76
CA LYS A 350 -25.22 11.83 16.13
C LYS A 350 -23.78 12.26 16.38
N GLY A 351 -23.24 13.16 15.56
CA GLY A 351 -21.89 13.68 15.73
C GLY A 351 -21.74 14.50 17.01
N VAL A 352 -22.73 15.34 17.35
CA VAL A 352 -22.76 16.07 18.64
C VAL A 352 -22.79 15.10 19.82
N GLN A 353 -23.66 14.07 19.78
CA GLN A 353 -23.75 13.04 20.82
C GLN A 353 -22.42 12.31 21.01
N ASN A 354 -21.80 11.89 19.90
CA ASN A 354 -20.51 11.20 19.89
C ASN A 354 -19.40 12.08 20.48
N LEU A 355 -19.31 13.34 20.09
CA LEU A 355 -18.29 14.27 20.61
C LEU A 355 -18.50 14.57 22.11
N CYS A 356 -19.74 14.72 22.58
CA CYS A 356 -20.03 14.88 24.00
C CYS A 356 -19.63 13.65 24.82
N ARG A 357 -19.82 12.43 24.29
CA ARG A 357 -19.34 11.18 24.92
C ARG A 357 -17.82 11.11 24.95
N PHE A 358 -17.16 11.58 23.90
CA PHE A 358 -15.70 11.65 23.86
C PHE A 358 -15.15 12.60 24.91
N TYR A 359 -15.70 13.81 25.02
CA TYR A 359 -15.35 14.78 26.06
C TYR A 359 -15.52 14.23 27.48
N ASN A 360 -16.63 13.56 27.77
CA ASN A 360 -16.79 12.86 29.05
C ASN A 360 -15.70 11.81 29.29
N SER A 361 -15.26 11.11 28.24
CA SER A 361 -14.17 10.14 28.33
C SER A 361 -12.83 10.82 28.61
N LEU A 362 -12.54 11.98 28.00
CA LEU A 362 -11.33 12.76 28.27
C LEU A 362 -11.27 13.23 29.73
N ILE A 363 -12.38 13.72 30.28
CA ILE A 363 -12.49 14.10 31.70
C ILE A 363 -12.27 12.86 32.58
N LYS A 364 -12.93 11.74 32.29
CA LYS A 364 -12.81 10.50 33.06
C LYS A 364 -11.40 9.93 33.08
N PHE A 365 -10.63 10.12 32.00
CA PHE A 365 -9.24 9.70 31.91
C PHE A 365 -8.25 10.77 32.39
N SER A 366 -8.75 11.87 32.98
CA SER A 366 -7.94 13.00 33.44
C SER A 366 -7.02 13.57 32.35
N VAL A 367 -7.45 13.48 31.08
CA VAL A 367 -6.78 14.13 29.95
C VAL A 367 -7.15 15.61 29.89
N VAL A 368 -8.38 15.93 30.29
CA VAL A 368 -8.87 17.30 30.44
C VAL A 368 -9.31 17.51 31.88
N ASP A 369 -8.83 18.58 32.49
CA ASP A 369 -9.30 19.03 33.80
C ASP A 369 -10.53 19.93 33.64
N PRO A 370 -11.72 19.53 34.12
CA PRO A 370 -12.93 20.35 34.01
C PRO A 370 -12.88 21.62 34.88
N THR A 371 -11.99 21.68 35.86
CA THR A 371 -11.81 22.86 36.73
C THR A 371 -10.91 23.92 36.09
N SER A 372 -10.08 23.51 35.12
CA SER A 372 -9.20 24.38 34.34
C SER A 372 -9.99 25.10 33.26
N ASP A 373 -10.08 26.44 33.35
CA ASP A 373 -10.74 27.25 32.32
C ASP A 373 -10.05 27.12 30.96
N ALA A 374 -8.71 27.01 30.94
CA ALA A 374 -7.94 26.87 29.71
C ALA A 374 -8.29 25.55 28.99
N ASP A 375 -8.41 24.45 29.72
CA ASP A 375 -8.65 23.13 29.12
C ASP A 375 -10.13 22.90 28.79
N SER A 376 -11.05 23.54 29.53
CA SER A 376 -12.50 23.34 29.40
C SER A 376 -13.23 24.41 28.58
N ALA A 377 -12.60 25.53 28.23
CA ALA A 377 -13.27 26.66 27.54
C ALA A 377 -13.94 26.25 26.22
N GLU A 378 -13.22 25.57 25.32
CA GLU A 378 -13.77 25.14 24.03
C GLU A 378 -14.90 24.11 24.21
N MET A 379 -14.74 23.19 25.17
CA MET A 379 -15.74 22.18 25.52
C MET A 379 -17.02 22.83 26.08
N ALA A 380 -16.89 23.82 26.95
CA ALA A 380 -18.00 24.57 27.52
C ALA A 380 -18.73 25.40 26.45
N HIS A 381 -17.99 26.08 25.58
CA HIS A 381 -18.56 26.83 24.47
C HIS A 381 -19.33 25.92 23.50
N PHE A 382 -18.73 24.80 23.09
CA PHE A 382 -19.36 23.83 22.20
C PHE A 382 -20.66 23.25 22.79
N THR A 383 -20.62 22.84 24.05
CA THR A 383 -21.79 22.25 24.74
C THR A 383 -22.91 23.25 24.97
N LEU A 384 -22.57 24.50 25.30
CA LEU A 384 -23.55 25.58 25.43
C LEU A 384 -24.24 25.88 24.09
N ARG A 385 -23.46 26.00 22.99
CA ARG A 385 -24.00 26.22 21.64
C ARG A 385 -24.96 25.09 21.21
N ASN A 386 -24.70 23.87 21.68
CA ASN A 386 -25.46 22.67 21.34
C ASN A 386 -26.40 22.21 22.47
N ALA A 387 -26.75 23.07 23.43
CA ALA A 387 -27.54 22.70 24.62
C ALA A 387 -28.96 22.18 24.32
N ARG A 388 -29.43 22.27 23.05
CA ARG A 388 -30.66 21.62 22.58
C ARG A 388 -30.58 20.09 22.62
N PHE A 389 -29.37 19.52 22.61
CA PHE A 389 -29.15 18.08 22.74
C PHE A 389 -28.91 17.71 24.21
N GLU A 390 -29.50 16.60 24.65
CA GLU A 390 -29.48 16.17 26.05
C GLU A 390 -28.05 15.93 26.55
N GLU A 391 -27.20 15.28 25.76
CA GLU A 391 -25.81 14.98 26.12
C GLU A 391 -24.95 16.24 26.24
N ALA A 392 -25.20 17.24 25.39
CA ALA A 392 -24.50 18.52 25.44
C ALA A 392 -24.88 19.30 26.70
N ASN A 393 -26.18 19.38 27.01
CA ASN A 393 -26.67 20.01 28.23
C ASN A 393 -26.14 19.31 29.50
N ALA A 394 -26.15 17.98 29.52
CA ALA A 394 -25.60 17.19 30.62
C ALA A 394 -24.10 17.45 30.82
N LEU A 395 -23.31 17.44 29.74
CA LEU A 395 -21.88 17.74 29.80
C LEU A 395 -21.60 19.18 30.24
N TYR A 396 -22.38 20.15 29.74
CA TYR A 396 -22.25 21.56 30.16
C TYR A 396 -22.43 21.70 31.68
N ARG A 397 -23.41 21.02 32.27
CA ARG A 397 -23.60 21.03 33.73
C ARG A 397 -22.40 20.46 34.47
N VAL A 398 -21.79 19.38 33.98
CA VAL A 398 -20.56 18.82 34.58
C VAL A 398 -19.42 19.84 34.53
N LEU A 399 -19.24 20.52 33.40
CA LEU A 399 -18.19 21.53 33.22
C LEU A 399 -18.40 22.76 34.10
N VAL A 400 -19.65 23.21 34.28
CA VAL A 400 -19.96 24.37 35.14
C VAL A 400 -19.87 23.97 36.61
N MET A 401 -20.38 22.79 37.00
CA MET A 401 -20.30 22.30 38.38
C MET A 401 -18.87 22.01 38.81
N GLY A 402 -17.95 21.66 37.90
CA GLY A 402 -16.53 21.48 38.22
C GLY A 402 -15.82 22.78 38.65
N LYS A 403 -16.40 23.95 38.40
CA LYS A 403 -15.80 25.26 38.72
C LYS A 403 -16.20 25.79 40.10
N PHE A 404 -17.20 25.20 40.74
CA PHE A 404 -17.73 25.59 42.04
C PHE A 404 -17.55 24.45 43.04
#